data_AF-A0A434D5E9-F1
#
_entry.id   AF-A0A434D5E9-F1
#
_cell.length_a   1.000
_cell.length_b   1.000
_cell.length_c   1.000
_cell.angle_alpha   90.00
_cell.angle_beta   90.00
_cell.angle_gamma   90.00
#
_symmetry.space_group_name_H-M   'P 1'
#
loop_
_entity.id
_entity.type
_entity.pdbx_description
1 polymer ?
#
loop_
_entity_poly.entity_id
_entity_poly.type
_entity_poly.pdbx_seq_one_letter_code
_entity_poly.pdbx_strand_id
1 'polypeptide(L)'
;MEYLIAGYGYMFRERVRQGWRPTFLTFTFNHLRGSPSNVAWKMRDELERVYAKVLTRIERKPRNVSPDLLPLWVCCPDFPVAKTEKHSFRDAVVNNGRHVHAIAVVPPWSRMKETLEDHFYEHQNQYTGNDKPLFRIEANPITHHGVYVTDYALKGTKSARIGYDEIFILPRSTSEVPVRTKSTRDGDAQPV
;
A
#
# COMPACT_ATOMS: atom_id res chain seq x y z
N MET A 1 0.23 4.92 -18.65
CA MET A 1 -0.40 4.36 -17.45
C MET A 1 -0.63 2.85 -17.55
N GLU A 2 -1.14 2.32 -18.66
CA GLU A 2 -1.15 0.86 -18.92
C GLU A 2 0.27 0.24 -18.83
N TYR A 3 1.27 0.94 -19.37
CA TYR A 3 2.69 0.59 -19.21
C TYR A 3 3.20 0.62 -17.76
N LEU A 4 2.62 1.45 -16.89
CA LEU A 4 3.03 1.59 -15.50
C LEU A 4 2.57 0.38 -14.70
N ILE A 5 1.30 -0.02 -14.87
CA ILE A 5 0.72 -1.25 -14.33
C ILE A 5 1.46 -2.48 -14.86
N ALA A 6 1.69 -2.56 -16.17
CA ALA A 6 2.45 -3.65 -16.77
C ALA A 6 3.87 -3.69 -16.21
N GLY A 7 4.48 -2.51 -15.98
CA GLY A 7 5.78 -2.34 -15.32
C GLY A 7 5.78 -2.83 -13.88
N TYR A 8 4.79 -2.48 -13.06
CA TYR A 8 4.71 -2.95 -11.68
C TYR A 8 4.34 -4.43 -11.57
N GLY A 9 3.47 -4.92 -12.45
CA GLY A 9 3.21 -6.35 -12.60
C GLY A 9 4.47 -7.11 -12.99
N TYR A 10 5.31 -6.53 -13.86
CA TYR A 10 6.63 -7.06 -14.19
C TYR A 10 7.58 -7.03 -12.98
N MET A 11 7.73 -5.89 -12.31
CA MET A 11 8.54 -5.72 -11.10
C MET A 11 8.15 -6.70 -9.98
N PHE A 12 6.85 -6.96 -9.83
CA PHE A 12 6.33 -7.94 -8.89
C PHE A 12 6.76 -9.36 -9.29
N ARG A 13 6.53 -9.74 -10.55
CA ARG A 13 6.93 -11.06 -11.07
C ARG A 13 8.44 -11.30 -10.94
N GLU A 14 9.26 -10.30 -11.24
CA GLU A 14 10.71 -10.40 -11.10
C GLU A 14 11.12 -10.60 -9.64
N ARG A 15 10.51 -9.89 -8.70
CA ARG A 15 10.75 -10.11 -7.26
C ARG A 15 10.36 -11.52 -6.82
N VAL A 16 9.20 -12.01 -7.26
CA VAL A 16 8.80 -13.40 -6.96
C VAL A 16 9.79 -14.41 -7.55
N ARG A 17 10.28 -14.20 -8.78
CA ARG A 17 11.33 -15.03 -9.39
C ARG A 17 12.64 -15.01 -8.59
N GLN A 18 12.96 -13.88 -7.96
CA GLN A 18 14.12 -13.73 -7.07
C GLN A 18 13.89 -14.31 -5.65
N GLY A 19 12.80 -15.06 -5.44
CA GLY A 19 12.50 -15.70 -4.17
C GLY A 19 11.87 -14.78 -3.12
N TRP A 20 11.36 -13.61 -3.53
CA TRP A 20 10.58 -12.78 -2.63
C TRP A 20 9.24 -13.44 -2.33
N ARG A 21 8.77 -13.34 -1.09
CA ARG A 21 7.56 -14.00 -0.61
C ARG A 21 6.33 -13.14 -0.93
N PRO A 22 5.43 -13.58 -1.83
CA PRO A 22 4.24 -12.82 -2.17
C PRO A 22 3.09 -13.05 -1.17
N THR A 23 2.33 -12.01 -0.87
CA THR A 23 1.19 -12.05 0.05
C THR A 23 0.08 -11.13 -0.45
N PHE A 24 -1.16 -11.61 -0.44
CA PHE A 24 -2.35 -10.81 -0.69
C PHE A 24 -2.84 -10.22 0.63
N LEU A 25 -2.98 -8.90 0.67
CA LEU A 25 -3.42 -8.15 1.83
C LEU A 25 -4.82 -7.57 1.59
N THR A 26 -5.68 -7.67 2.59
CA THR A 26 -6.97 -6.96 2.63
C THR A 26 -7.00 -6.06 3.85
N PHE A 27 -7.17 -4.77 3.62
CA PHE A 27 -7.28 -3.73 4.64
C PHE A 27 -8.73 -3.31 4.77
N THR A 28 -9.37 -3.68 5.87
CA THR A 28 -10.75 -3.28 6.18
C THR A 28 -10.72 -2.11 7.14
N PHE A 29 -11.36 -1.02 6.76
CA PHE A 29 -11.39 0.22 7.55
C PHE A 29 -12.65 0.33 8.40
N ASN A 30 -12.51 0.96 9.56
CA ASN A 30 -13.63 1.48 10.33
C ASN A 30 -14.35 2.59 9.53
N HIS A 31 -15.52 2.99 10.02
CA HIS A 31 -16.23 4.13 9.45
C HIS A 31 -15.45 5.44 9.67
N LEU A 32 -14.79 5.94 8.61
CA LEU A 32 -14.13 7.25 8.56
C LEU A 32 -15.12 8.33 8.11
N ARG A 33 -15.20 9.43 8.84
CA ARG A 33 -16.06 10.57 8.47
C ARG A 33 -15.34 11.57 7.57
N GLY A 34 -16.10 12.24 6.72
CA GLY A 34 -15.64 13.35 5.89
C GLY A 34 -16.05 13.21 4.43
N SER A 35 -15.57 14.15 3.61
CA SER A 35 -15.73 14.07 2.16
C SER A 35 -15.03 12.82 1.59
N PRO A 36 -15.49 12.32 0.43
CA PRO A 36 -14.82 11.28 -0.33
C PRO A 36 -13.30 11.42 -0.41
N SER A 37 -12.81 12.62 -0.77
CA SER A 37 -11.38 12.93 -0.87
C SER A 37 -10.64 12.81 0.46
N ASN A 38 -11.25 13.23 1.56
CA ASN A 38 -10.64 13.14 2.89
C ASN A 38 -10.56 11.69 3.37
N VAL A 39 -11.61 10.91 3.10
CA VAL A 39 -11.62 9.48 3.45
C VAL A 39 -10.59 8.71 2.62
N ALA A 40 -10.54 8.98 1.31
CA ALA A 40 -9.50 8.52 0.40
C ALA A 40 -8.08 8.79 0.92
N TRP A 41 -7.82 10.05 1.31
CA TRP A 41 -6.54 10.45 1.90
C TRP A 41 -6.23 9.70 3.20
N LYS A 42 -7.20 9.58 4.12
CA LYS A 42 -7.04 8.82 5.37
C LYS A 42 -6.73 7.34 5.14
N MET A 43 -7.35 6.73 4.12
CA MET A 43 -7.07 5.34 3.78
C MET A 43 -5.63 5.17 3.30
N ARG A 44 -5.15 6.07 2.43
CA ARG A 44 -3.77 6.07 1.96
C ARG A 44 -2.77 6.32 3.09
N ASP A 45 -3.00 7.34 3.91
CA ASP A 45 -2.15 7.69 5.05
C ASP A 45 -2.01 6.51 6.02
N GLU A 46 -3.11 5.80 6.27
CA GLU A 46 -3.09 4.62 7.12
C GLU A 46 -2.30 3.45 6.49
N LEU A 47 -2.39 3.23 5.18
CA LEU A 47 -1.56 2.23 4.49
C LEU A 47 -0.07 2.59 4.56
N GLU A 48 0.28 3.87 4.41
CA GLU A 48 1.64 4.37 4.58
C GLU A 48 2.15 4.08 6.01
N ARG A 49 1.31 4.33 7.02
CA ARG A 49 1.63 4.04 8.43
C ARG A 49 1.87 2.56 8.68
N VAL A 50 0.98 1.70 8.17
CA VAL A 50 1.12 0.23 8.31
C VAL A 50 2.39 -0.25 7.62
N TYR A 51 2.63 0.17 6.38
CA TYR A 51 3.82 -0.17 5.63
C TYR A 51 5.09 0.27 6.35
N ALA A 52 5.16 1.51 6.83
CA ALA A 52 6.32 2.02 7.56
C ALA A 52 6.62 1.18 8.82
N LYS A 53 5.58 0.73 9.53
CA LYS A 53 5.75 -0.12 10.71
C LYS A 53 6.27 -1.51 10.34
N VAL A 54 5.71 -2.15 9.31
CA VAL A 54 6.22 -3.43 8.77
C VAL A 54 7.65 -3.29 8.26
N LEU A 55 7.96 -2.18 7.58
CA LEU A 55 9.27 -1.91 7.02
C LEU A 55 10.38 -1.93 8.07
N THR A 56 10.13 -1.41 9.27
CA THR A 56 11.11 -1.45 10.39
C THR A 56 11.34 -2.86 10.95
N ARG A 57 10.42 -3.81 10.71
CA ARG A 57 10.60 -5.22 11.06
C ARG A 57 11.41 -5.96 10.01
N ILE A 58 11.30 -5.55 8.75
CA ILE A 58 12.01 -6.18 7.62
C ILE A 58 13.44 -5.65 7.51
N GLU A 59 13.65 -4.34 7.64
CA GLU A 59 14.95 -3.68 7.50
C GLU A 59 15.24 -2.80 8.73
N ARG A 60 16.48 -2.86 9.24
CA ARG A 60 16.93 -2.08 10.41
C ARG A 60 17.00 -0.58 10.12
N LYS A 61 17.50 -0.20 8.94
CA LYS A 61 17.66 1.20 8.55
C LYS A 61 17.07 1.42 7.15
N PRO A 62 15.73 1.37 6.98
CA PRO A 62 15.10 1.38 5.65
C PRO A 62 15.43 2.63 4.83
N ARG A 63 15.68 3.76 5.51
CA ARG A 63 16.07 5.03 4.87
C ARG A 63 17.43 5.00 4.19
N ASN A 64 18.27 4.02 4.49
CA ASN A 64 19.63 3.90 3.95
C ASN A 64 19.73 2.80 2.87
N VAL A 65 18.60 2.19 2.52
CA VAL A 65 18.53 1.06 1.59
C VAL A 65 17.84 1.52 0.31
N SER A 66 18.32 1.04 -0.84
CA SER A 66 17.67 1.32 -2.12
C SER A 66 16.19 0.88 -2.07
N PRO A 67 15.23 1.70 -2.55
CA PRO A 67 13.82 1.33 -2.61
C PRO A 67 13.57 -0.02 -3.29
N ASP A 68 14.43 -0.41 -4.25
CA ASP A 68 14.29 -1.67 -4.96
C ASP A 68 14.51 -2.91 -4.08
N LEU A 69 15.26 -2.76 -2.99
CA LEU A 69 15.54 -3.82 -2.02
C LEU A 69 14.54 -3.84 -0.86
N LEU A 70 13.61 -2.88 -0.83
CA LEU A 70 12.54 -2.80 0.16
C LEU A 70 11.30 -3.58 -0.31
N PRO A 71 10.42 -4.02 0.61
CA PRO A 71 9.16 -4.66 0.28
C PRO A 71 8.32 -3.82 -0.70
N LEU A 72 7.81 -4.42 -1.76
CA LEU A 72 6.93 -3.72 -2.71
C LEU A 72 5.48 -4.06 -2.40
N TRP A 73 4.64 -3.05 -2.15
CA TRP A 73 3.18 -3.20 -2.07
C TRP A 73 2.52 -2.43 -3.21
N VAL A 74 1.62 -3.08 -3.92
CA VAL A 74 0.75 -2.48 -4.93
C VAL A 74 -0.67 -2.52 -4.38
N CYS A 75 -1.20 -1.36 -4.02
CA CYS A 75 -2.50 -1.19 -3.35
C CYS A 75 -3.56 -0.70 -4.33
N CYS A 76 -4.71 -1.37 -4.32
CA CYS A 76 -5.89 -1.10 -5.13
C CYS A 76 -7.11 -0.99 -4.20
N PRO A 77 -7.76 0.19 -4.11
CA PRO A 77 -9.06 0.31 -3.44
C PRO A 77 -10.07 -0.66 -4.05
N ASP A 78 -10.88 -1.31 -3.22
CA ASP A 78 -11.93 -2.21 -3.72
C ASP A 78 -13.08 -1.39 -4.32
N PHE A 79 -13.50 -1.73 -5.54
CA PHE A 79 -14.62 -1.09 -6.24
C PHE A 79 -15.77 -2.08 -6.38
N PRO A 80 -17.03 -1.68 -6.12
CA PRO A 80 -18.18 -2.50 -6.46
C PRO A 80 -18.20 -2.75 -7.98
N VAL A 81 -18.11 -4.00 -8.39
CA VAL A 81 -18.21 -4.36 -9.81
C VAL A 81 -19.69 -4.38 -10.21
N ALA A 82 -20.21 -3.23 -10.61
CA ALA A 82 -21.42 -3.14 -11.42
C ALA A 82 -21.11 -2.44 -12.75
N LYS A 83 -21.61 -3.03 -13.83
CA LYS A 83 -21.40 -2.58 -15.21
C LYS A 83 -21.93 -1.15 -15.34
N THR A 84 -21.19 -0.27 -16.04
CA THR A 84 -21.44 1.17 -16.29
C THR A 84 -21.40 2.01 -15.02
N GLU A 85 -20.27 2.59 -14.61
CA GLU A 85 -19.75 3.90 -15.06
C GLU A 85 -18.34 4.15 -14.47
N LYS A 86 -17.64 5.19 -14.96
CA LYS A 86 -16.30 5.59 -14.50
C LYS A 86 -16.40 6.22 -13.10
N HIS A 87 -16.02 5.47 -12.07
CA HIS A 87 -16.02 5.97 -10.70
C HIS A 87 -14.60 6.22 -10.22
N SER A 88 -14.39 7.42 -9.67
CA SER A 88 -13.10 7.81 -9.11
C SER A 88 -12.86 7.14 -7.74
N PHE A 89 -11.63 7.14 -7.22
CA PHE A 89 -11.33 6.70 -5.84
C PHE A 89 -12.21 7.40 -4.79
N ARG A 90 -12.66 8.64 -5.08
CA ARG A 90 -13.64 9.36 -4.27
C ARG A 90 -14.99 8.62 -4.27
N ASP A 91 -15.45 8.14 -5.40
CA ASP A 91 -16.75 7.50 -5.54
C ASP A 91 -16.73 6.05 -5.00
N ALA A 92 -15.60 5.34 -5.07
CA ALA A 92 -15.43 4.00 -4.50
C ALA A 92 -15.64 3.97 -2.98
N VAL A 93 -15.15 5.00 -2.31
CA VAL A 93 -15.26 5.21 -0.86
C VAL A 93 -16.72 5.36 -0.38
N VAL A 94 -17.63 5.76 -1.28
CA VAL A 94 -19.03 6.02 -0.97
C VAL A 94 -19.87 4.72 -0.90
N ASN A 95 -19.44 3.65 -1.58
CA ASN A 95 -20.26 2.44 -1.73
C ASN A 95 -19.92 1.31 -0.72
N ASN A 96 -20.32 1.51 0.54
CA ASN A 96 -20.70 0.40 1.45
C ASN A 96 -19.66 -0.68 1.83
N GLY A 97 -18.37 -0.38 1.81
CA GLY A 97 -17.34 -1.24 2.40
C GLY A 97 -15.96 -0.71 2.08
N ARG A 98 -15.23 -0.25 3.08
CA ARG A 98 -13.93 0.42 2.84
C ARG A 98 -12.85 -0.62 2.92
N HIS A 99 -12.56 -1.20 1.77
CA HIS A 99 -11.52 -2.18 1.62
C HIS A 99 -10.44 -1.63 0.68
N VAL A 100 -9.19 -1.90 1.04
CA VAL A 100 -8.09 -1.81 0.09
C VAL A 100 -7.51 -3.20 -0.02
N HIS A 101 -7.34 -3.67 -1.25
CA HIS A 101 -6.55 -4.86 -1.52
C HIS A 101 -5.14 -4.44 -1.86
N ALA A 102 -4.16 -5.24 -1.46
CA ALA A 102 -2.80 -5.05 -1.91
C ALA A 102 -2.13 -6.37 -2.23
N ILE A 103 -1.20 -6.33 -3.17
CA ILE A 103 -0.25 -7.40 -3.38
C ILE A 103 1.09 -6.94 -2.85
N ALA A 104 1.61 -7.66 -1.86
CA ALA A 104 2.87 -7.40 -1.20
C ALA A 104 3.91 -8.46 -1.59
N VAL A 105 5.16 -8.05 -1.74
CA VAL A 105 6.32 -8.97 -1.79
C VAL A 105 7.35 -8.55 -0.77
N VAL A 106 7.79 -9.51 0.03
CA VAL A 106 8.82 -9.32 1.07
C VAL A 106 10.13 -9.99 0.65
N PRO A 107 11.28 -9.31 0.74
CA PRO A 107 12.56 -9.88 0.34
C PRO A 107 12.98 -11.08 1.21
N PRO A 108 13.75 -12.03 0.66
CA PRO A 108 14.19 -13.22 1.39
C PRO A 108 15.20 -12.91 2.51
N TRP A 109 15.95 -11.81 2.40
CA TRP A 109 16.88 -11.33 3.44
C TRP A 109 16.19 -10.52 4.57
N SER A 110 14.86 -10.56 4.63
CA SER A 110 14.08 -9.89 5.66
C SER A 110 14.51 -10.30 7.08
N ARG A 111 14.63 -9.31 7.97
CA ARG A 111 14.84 -9.55 9.41
C ARG A 111 13.62 -10.14 10.11
N MET A 112 12.44 -9.97 9.52
CA MET A 112 11.19 -10.59 9.97
C MET A 112 11.23 -12.08 9.61
N LYS A 113 11.33 -12.92 10.64
CA LYS A 113 11.43 -14.39 10.52
C LYS A 113 10.10 -15.03 10.11
N GLU A 114 9.02 -14.51 10.67
CA GLU A 114 7.64 -14.89 10.37
C GLU A 114 7.18 -14.41 8.98
N THR A 115 6.05 -14.92 8.50
CA THR A 115 5.39 -14.40 7.29
C THR A 115 4.56 -13.15 7.61
N LEU A 116 4.08 -12.43 6.58
CA LEU A 116 3.11 -11.36 6.81
C LEU A 116 1.77 -11.88 7.34
N GLU A 117 1.38 -13.10 6.98
CA GLU A 117 0.19 -13.76 7.52
C GLU A 117 0.30 -13.95 9.02
N ASP A 118 1.35 -14.63 9.47
CA ASP A 118 1.65 -14.84 10.89
C ASP A 118 1.73 -13.50 11.64
N HIS A 119 2.48 -12.55 11.07
CA HIS A 119 2.69 -11.24 11.68
C HIS A 119 1.38 -10.48 11.92
N PHE A 120 0.52 -10.39 10.91
CA PHE A 120 -0.75 -9.67 11.06
C PHE A 120 -1.77 -10.46 11.90
N TYR A 121 -1.69 -11.78 11.91
CA TYR A 121 -2.47 -12.61 12.81
C TYR A 121 -2.11 -12.34 14.28
N GLU A 122 -0.83 -12.39 14.63
CA GLU A 122 -0.34 -12.24 16.01
C GLU A 122 -0.31 -10.78 16.51
N HIS A 123 -0.16 -9.82 15.60
CA HIS A 123 0.08 -8.43 15.96
C HIS A 123 -0.98 -7.47 15.44
N GLN A 124 -2.19 -7.97 15.13
CA GLN A 124 -3.33 -7.20 14.63
C GLN A 124 -3.57 -5.90 15.44
N ASN A 125 -3.58 -6.01 16.78
CA ASN A 125 -3.80 -4.89 17.72
C ASN A 125 -2.77 -3.75 17.59
N GLN A 126 -1.58 -4.04 17.06
CA GLN A 126 -0.55 -3.03 16.80
C GLN A 126 -0.91 -2.12 15.62
N TYR A 127 -1.82 -2.58 14.76
CA TYR A 127 -2.24 -1.90 13.54
C TYR A 127 -3.69 -1.41 13.63
N THR A 128 -4.57 -2.17 14.27
CA THR A 128 -6.01 -1.94 14.26
C THR A 128 -6.55 -1.59 15.65
N GLY A 129 -7.82 -1.21 15.70
CA GLY A 129 -8.54 -0.85 16.92
C GLY A 129 -9.82 -0.06 16.60
N ASN A 130 -10.78 -0.02 17.51
CA ASN A 130 -12.02 0.76 17.32
C ASN A 130 -11.76 2.28 17.27
N ASP A 131 -10.66 2.72 17.85
CA ASP A 131 -10.17 4.10 17.88
C ASP A 131 -9.24 4.45 16.69
N LYS A 132 -8.88 3.45 15.86
CA LYS A 132 -7.99 3.63 14.70
C LYS A 132 -8.78 3.61 13.39
N PRO A 133 -8.21 4.16 12.30
CA PRO A 133 -8.84 4.08 10.98
C PRO A 133 -9.06 2.64 10.52
N LEU A 134 -8.16 1.73 10.86
CA LEU A 134 -8.16 0.35 10.39
C LEU A 134 -8.86 -0.59 11.38
N PHE A 135 -9.83 -1.35 10.87
CA PHE A 135 -10.55 -2.38 11.63
C PHE A 135 -9.80 -3.72 11.61
N ARG A 136 -9.33 -4.14 10.42
CA ARG A 136 -8.70 -5.44 10.23
C ARG A 136 -7.71 -5.43 9.07
N ILE A 137 -6.62 -6.19 9.22
CA ILE A 137 -5.72 -6.60 8.15
C ILE A 137 -5.81 -8.12 8.02
N GLU A 138 -6.11 -8.60 6.82
CA GLU A 138 -6.00 -10.01 6.48
C GLU A 138 -4.85 -10.20 5.51
N ALA A 139 -4.08 -11.27 5.69
CA ALA A 139 -2.90 -11.57 4.90
C ALA A 139 -2.94 -13.04 4.51
N ASN A 140 -2.90 -13.30 3.21
CA ASN A 140 -2.97 -14.65 2.66
C ASN A 140 -1.76 -14.86 1.73
N PRO A 141 -0.90 -15.86 1.98
CA PRO A 141 0.22 -16.16 1.09
C PRO A 141 -0.26 -16.48 -0.32
N ILE A 142 0.46 -15.99 -1.33
CA ILE A 142 0.15 -16.33 -2.72
C ILE A 142 1.01 -17.54 -3.12
N THR A 143 0.40 -18.72 -3.09
CA THR A 143 1.11 -20.01 -3.28
C THR A 143 1.13 -20.51 -4.72
N HIS A 144 0.34 -19.92 -5.63
CA HIS A 144 0.17 -20.40 -7.00
C HIS A 144 0.96 -19.55 -8.03
N HIS A 145 1.66 -20.24 -8.95
CA HIS A 145 2.62 -19.66 -9.90
C HIS A 145 2.03 -18.58 -10.84
N GLY A 146 2.81 -17.50 -11.04
CA GLY A 146 2.93 -16.61 -12.22
C GLY A 146 1.66 -16.05 -12.88
N VAL A 147 0.82 -16.93 -13.44
CA VAL A 147 -0.40 -16.58 -14.17
C VAL A 147 -1.49 -16.07 -13.23
N TYR A 148 -1.64 -16.68 -12.04
CA TYR A 148 -2.64 -16.26 -11.04
C TYR A 148 -2.28 -14.92 -10.38
N VAL A 149 -0.99 -14.71 -10.09
CA VAL A 149 -0.44 -13.43 -9.62
C VAL A 149 -0.68 -12.33 -10.64
N THR A 150 -0.48 -12.64 -11.92
CA THR A 150 -0.72 -11.72 -13.02
C THR A 150 -2.21 -11.46 -13.15
N ASP A 151 -3.09 -12.46 -13.02
CA ASP A 151 -4.54 -12.25 -13.01
C ASP A 151 -5.06 -11.53 -11.76
N TYR A 152 -4.34 -11.51 -10.64
CA TYR A 152 -4.69 -10.70 -9.46
C TYR A 152 -4.23 -9.26 -9.59
N ALA A 153 -2.96 -9.04 -9.97
CA ALA A 153 -2.45 -7.73 -10.32
C ALA A 153 -3.27 -7.13 -11.47
N LEU A 154 -3.66 -7.98 -12.43
CA LEU A 154 -4.51 -7.63 -13.55
C LEU A 154 -6.01 -7.71 -13.26
N LYS A 155 -6.51 -8.29 -12.16
CA LYS A 155 -7.95 -8.18 -11.83
C LYS A 155 -8.30 -6.75 -11.47
N GLY A 156 -7.38 -6.07 -10.78
CA GLY A 156 -7.42 -4.63 -10.61
C GLY A 156 -7.40 -3.88 -11.95
N THR A 157 -6.78 -4.42 -13.01
CA THR A 157 -6.49 -3.62 -14.23
C THR A 157 -7.34 -4.03 -15.44
N LYS A 158 -7.85 -5.26 -15.47
CA LYS A 158 -8.86 -5.81 -16.41
C LYS A 158 -10.24 -5.23 -16.12
N SER A 159 -10.45 -4.65 -14.94
CA SER A 159 -11.49 -3.65 -14.76
C SER A 159 -11.05 -2.42 -15.55
N ALA A 160 -11.35 -2.40 -16.85
CA ALA A 160 -11.00 -1.38 -17.84
C ALA A 160 -11.63 0.01 -17.57
N ARG A 161 -11.83 0.35 -16.30
CA ARG A 161 -12.60 1.47 -15.77
C ARG A 161 -12.00 2.07 -14.50
N ILE A 162 -10.92 1.51 -13.94
CA ILE A 162 -10.18 2.15 -12.85
C ILE A 162 -9.52 3.43 -13.38
N GLY A 163 -9.78 4.55 -12.73
CA GLY A 163 -9.01 5.76 -12.97
C GLY A 163 -7.58 5.47 -12.62
N TYR A 164 -6.68 5.53 -13.59
CA TYR A 164 -5.30 5.10 -13.40
C TYR A 164 -4.55 5.85 -12.27
N ASP A 165 -5.08 6.99 -11.78
CA ASP A 165 -4.60 7.80 -10.65
C ASP A 165 -4.89 7.19 -9.26
N GLU A 166 -5.40 5.96 -9.20
CA GLU A 166 -6.02 5.39 -7.99
C GLU A 166 -5.25 4.21 -7.40
N ILE A 167 -4.25 3.70 -8.13
CA ILE A 167 -3.31 2.69 -7.65
C ILE A 167 -2.25 3.38 -6.81
N PHE A 168 -2.01 2.86 -5.60
CA PHE A 168 -1.02 3.38 -4.68
C PHE A 168 0.11 2.38 -4.44
N ILE A 169 1.37 2.84 -4.45
CA ILE A 169 2.53 1.95 -4.49
C ILE A 169 3.51 2.33 -3.39
N LEU A 170 4.06 1.31 -2.73
CA LEU A 170 4.99 1.43 -1.62
C LEU A 170 6.22 0.53 -1.84
N PRO A 171 7.45 0.99 -1.52
CA PRO A 171 7.76 2.30 -0.94
C PRO A 171 7.51 3.41 -1.96
N ARG A 172 7.16 4.61 -1.49
CA ARG A 172 7.11 5.78 -2.37
C ARG A 172 8.47 5.99 -3.02
N SER A 173 8.47 6.36 -4.30
CA SER A 173 9.69 6.84 -4.94
C SER A 173 10.23 8.04 -4.14
N THR A 174 11.55 8.20 -4.07
CA THR A 174 12.17 9.37 -3.45
C THR A 174 11.70 10.69 -4.07
N SER A 175 11.23 10.67 -5.33
CA SER A 175 10.62 11.81 -6.04
C SER A 175 9.19 12.13 -5.58
N GLU A 176 8.52 11.23 -4.86
CA GLU A 176 7.14 11.38 -4.37
C GLU A 176 7.06 11.78 -2.89
N VAL A 177 8.21 11.84 -2.20
CA VAL A 177 8.32 12.33 -0.84
C VAL A 177 8.48 13.85 -0.90
N PRO A 178 7.58 14.66 -0.29
CA PRO A 178 7.77 16.09 -0.22
C PRO A 178 9.13 16.40 0.41
N VAL A 179 9.98 17.17 -0.29
CA VAL A 179 11.22 17.69 0.29
C VAL A 179 10.81 18.49 1.52
N ARG A 180 11.25 18.05 2.70
CA ARG A 180 11.03 18.82 3.92
C ARG A 180 11.87 20.09 3.82
N THR A 181 11.26 21.19 3.40
CA THR A 181 11.85 22.51 3.51
C THR A 181 12.16 22.74 4.98
N LYS A 182 13.44 22.93 5.32
CA LYS A 182 13.79 23.41 6.67
C LYS A 182 13.04 24.73 6.84
N SER A 183 12.14 24.82 7.82
CA SER A 183 11.63 26.12 8.25
C SER A 183 12.83 26.86 8.83
N THR A 184 13.36 27.83 8.07
CA THR A 184 14.21 28.88 8.60
C THR A 184 13.44 29.49 9.77
N ARG A 185 13.98 29.35 10.98
CA ARG A 185 13.50 30.17 12.08
C ARG A 185 14.06 31.56 11.82
N ASP A 186 13.18 32.46 11.43
CA ASP A 186 13.41 33.89 11.63
C ASP A 186 13.55 34.15 13.12
N GLY A 187 14.58 34.91 13.46
CA GLY A 187 14.96 35.27 14.82
C GLY A 187 16.10 36.27 14.73
N ASP A 188 15.70 37.54 14.60
CA ASP A 188 16.51 38.75 14.52
C ASP A 188 17.73 38.78 15.45
N ALA A 189 18.84 39.28 14.91
CA ALA A 189 19.84 40.04 15.66
C ALA A 189 20.48 41.07 14.72
N GLN A 190 19.99 42.31 14.79
CA GLN A 190 20.71 43.49 14.30
C GLN A 190 21.70 43.92 15.39
N PRO A 191 23.00 44.13 15.10
CA PRO A 191 23.89 44.76 16.06
C PRO A 191 23.72 46.28 16.04
N VAL A 192 23.72 46.86 17.23
CA VAL A 192 23.88 48.29 17.54
C VAL A 192 25.28 48.79 17.21
#